data_AF-A0A6L3AF43-F1
#
_entry.id   AF-A0A6L3AF43-F1
#
_cell.length_a   1.000
_cell.length_b   1.000
_cell.length_c   1.000
_cell.angle_alpha   90.00
_cell.angle_beta   90.00
_cell.angle_gamma   90.00
#
_symmetry.space_group_name_H-M   'P 1'
#
loop_
_entity.id
_entity.type
_entity.pdbx_description
1 polymer ?
#
loop_
_entity_poly.entity_id
_entity_poly.type
_entity_poly.pdbx_seq_one_letter_code
_entity_poly.pdbx_strand_id
1 'polypeptide(L)'
;MTSIPGNNPGGEPRKGSRLRASTGGIIIPLGILGAISAAEVARTTDAQRQVFWNITAPVLMYFVFAAMVAVVVGAFVMRLRVWRLGKPSSVFDNFGARLTNLATMGAGTSRVKNDRYAGIMHGLIYTSFIGLTIVTVLLSLDDYLPLIFMMDDEHLFLEGPVYLGYSLAGDLLGIIGLVGVGMAVWRRYVEPKGKMTWDRRPAEDAWIVGLLALVLFSGFLTEGFRLEASEIRGGNESWSYWSPGGWVVAKLSAAGFGTGTILDVHRVFWWIHVVGAFVLLALMSFTKFRHILLAPANAFLRRPGSPAYLAPMGDFEKLMESGQSLGAGKLQDFTWKQLFDADVCVRCGRCTEACPAWNAGQPLSPMTIIQDLK
;
A
#
# COMPACT_ATOMS: atom_id res chain seq x y z
N MET A 1 35.81 36.59 68.83
CA MET A 1 35.55 35.13 68.78
C MET A 1 34.49 34.93 67.71
N THR A 2 34.66 34.23 66.59
CA THR A 2 35.59 33.15 66.23
C THR A 2 35.52 32.90 64.71
N SER A 3 36.70 32.82 64.07
CA SER A 3 37.11 31.97 62.92
C SER A 3 36.20 31.71 61.69
N ILE A 4 36.71 32.16 60.53
CA ILE A 4 36.71 31.46 59.21
C ILE A 4 37.61 30.20 59.35
N PRO A 5 37.36 28.99 58.75
CA PRO A 5 37.53 28.76 57.30
C PRO A 5 36.78 27.57 56.63
N GLY A 6 36.82 27.52 55.29
CA GLY A 6 36.55 26.28 54.56
C GLY A 6 36.22 26.41 53.07
N ASN A 7 37.05 27.10 52.29
CA ASN A 7 37.00 27.03 50.82
C ASN A 7 37.70 25.73 50.38
N ASN A 8 36.99 24.84 49.67
CA ASN A 8 37.50 23.53 49.27
C ASN A 8 37.58 23.44 47.73
N PRO A 9 38.75 23.69 47.10
CA PRO A 9 38.94 23.48 45.67
C PRO A 9 39.55 22.09 45.46
N GLY A 10 38.70 21.08 45.27
CA GLY A 10 39.14 19.68 45.14
C GLY A 10 38.24 18.88 44.21
N GLY A 11 37.90 19.41 43.04
CA GLY A 11 37.27 18.64 41.97
C GLY A 11 38.35 18.07 41.05
N GLU A 12 38.74 16.82 41.24
CA GLU A 12 39.56 16.12 40.24
C GLU A 12 38.79 15.98 38.92
N PRO A 13 39.43 16.24 37.75
CA PRO A 13 38.79 16.01 36.47
C PRO A 13 38.56 14.51 36.27
N ARG A 14 37.30 14.09 36.11
CA ARG A 14 36.95 12.72 35.73
C ARG A 14 37.68 12.34 34.44
N LYS A 15 38.68 11.47 34.54
CA LYS A 15 39.36 10.84 33.40
C LYS A 15 38.30 10.13 32.55
N GLY A 16 37.99 10.69 31.38
CA GLY A 16 37.17 10.01 30.39
C GLY A 16 37.83 8.69 30.01
N SER A 17 37.17 7.57 30.29
CA SER A 17 37.59 6.26 29.82
C SER A 17 37.49 6.26 28.30
N ARG A 18 38.61 6.45 27.61
CA ARG A 18 38.69 6.18 26.17
C ARG A 18 38.48 4.67 26.01
N LEU A 19 37.27 4.28 25.60
CA LEU A 19 36.98 2.94 25.12
C LEU A 19 37.96 2.63 23.98
N ARG A 20 39.05 1.94 24.30
CA ARG A 20 39.94 1.34 23.32
C ARG A 20 39.20 0.13 22.75
N ALA A 21 38.39 0.35 21.72
CA ALA A 21 37.87 -0.75 20.91
C ALA A 21 39.10 -1.49 20.35
N SER A 22 39.35 -2.71 20.83
CA SER A 22 40.41 -3.54 20.26
C SER A 22 39.97 -3.91 18.85
N THR A 23 40.88 -3.78 17.89
CA THR A 23 40.65 -4.22 16.50
C THR A 23 40.21 -5.68 16.46
N GLY A 24 40.73 -6.53 17.36
CA GLY A 24 40.28 -7.92 17.52
C GLY A 24 38.82 -8.08 17.96
N GLY A 25 38.29 -7.16 18.77
CA GLY A 25 36.90 -7.17 19.20
C GLY A 25 35.89 -6.83 18.10
N ILE A 26 36.33 -6.27 16.98
CA ILE A 26 35.51 -5.99 15.79
C ILE A 26 35.78 -7.03 14.69
N ILE A 27 37.05 -7.40 14.48
CA ILE A 27 37.46 -8.33 13.42
C ILE A 27 36.95 -9.75 13.69
N ILE A 28 36.95 -10.23 14.93
CA ILE A 28 36.49 -11.59 15.24
C ILE A 28 34.97 -11.73 15.00
N PRO A 29 34.10 -10.85 15.52
CA PRO A 29 32.67 -10.90 15.18
C PRO A 29 32.40 -10.75 13.69
N LEU A 30 33.11 -9.87 12.97
CA LEU A 30 32.96 -9.72 11.52
C LEU A 30 33.44 -10.96 10.75
N GLY A 31 34.51 -11.61 11.20
CA GLY A 31 34.99 -12.87 10.62
C GLY A 31 34.03 -14.02 10.87
N ILE A 32 33.43 -14.11 12.05
CA ILE A 32 32.38 -15.08 12.38
C ILE A 32 31.12 -14.81 11.54
N LEU A 33 30.68 -13.55 11.45
CA LEU A 33 29.58 -13.13 10.57
C LEU A 33 29.87 -13.46 9.11
N GLY A 34 31.09 -13.22 8.64
CA GLY A 34 31.54 -13.55 7.29
C GLY A 34 31.54 -15.06 7.02
N ALA A 35 32.03 -15.86 7.96
CA ALA A 35 32.03 -17.32 7.85
C ALA A 35 30.61 -17.91 7.91
N ILE A 36 29.73 -17.40 8.78
CA ILE A 36 28.32 -17.78 8.83
C ILE A 36 27.63 -17.39 7.51
N SER A 37 27.88 -16.18 7.01
CA SER A 37 27.31 -15.72 5.74
C SER A 37 27.80 -16.56 4.57
N ALA A 38 29.08 -16.92 4.51
CA ALA A 38 29.65 -17.76 3.47
C ALA A 38 29.12 -19.20 3.53
N ALA A 39 28.99 -19.77 4.72
CA ALA A 39 28.41 -21.11 4.92
C ALA A 39 26.91 -21.13 4.58
N GLU A 40 26.18 -20.05 4.87
CA GLU A 40 24.77 -19.94 4.49
C GLU A 40 24.60 -19.77 2.98
N VAL A 41 25.40 -18.91 2.35
CA VAL A 41 25.43 -18.77 0.89
C VAL A 41 25.74 -20.10 0.22
N ALA A 42 26.72 -20.87 0.71
CA ALA A 42 27.06 -22.18 0.16
C ALA A 42 25.94 -23.24 0.32
N ARG A 43 25.04 -23.11 1.31
CA ARG A 43 23.89 -23.99 1.50
C ARG A 43 22.63 -23.54 0.75
N THR A 44 22.67 -22.35 0.16
CA THR A 44 21.50 -21.70 -0.42
C THR A 44 21.71 -21.29 -1.87
N THR A 45 22.81 -21.69 -2.51
CA THR A 45 23.07 -21.37 -3.93
C THR A 45 21.97 -21.87 -4.86
N ASP A 46 21.32 -22.98 -4.52
CA ASP A 46 20.31 -23.62 -5.36
C ASP A 46 18.86 -23.29 -4.93
N ALA A 47 18.69 -22.29 -4.06
CA ALA A 47 17.39 -21.92 -3.51
C ALA A 47 16.50 -21.27 -4.58
N GLN A 48 15.36 -21.89 -4.89
CA GLN A 48 14.43 -21.41 -5.92
C GLN A 48 13.02 -21.96 -5.66
N ARG A 49 12.03 -21.46 -6.41
CA ARG A 49 10.67 -22.03 -6.39
C ARG A 49 10.03 -22.03 -7.76
N GLN A 50 9.31 -23.11 -8.07
CA GLN A 50 8.40 -23.16 -9.20
C GLN A 50 7.15 -22.30 -8.93
N VAL A 51 6.81 -21.41 -9.86
CA VAL A 51 5.72 -20.43 -9.68
C VAL A 51 4.34 -21.07 -9.54
N PHE A 52 4.06 -22.12 -10.30
CA PHE A 52 2.77 -22.83 -10.29
C PHE A 52 2.84 -24.21 -9.61
N TRP A 53 3.78 -24.39 -8.68
CA TRP A 53 3.94 -25.63 -7.95
C TRP A 53 2.63 -26.11 -7.32
N ASN A 54 2.29 -27.39 -7.54
CA ASN A 54 1.08 -28.03 -7.02
C ASN A 54 -0.27 -27.42 -7.49
N ILE A 55 -0.27 -26.53 -8.50
CA ILE A 55 -1.50 -25.93 -9.06
C ILE A 55 -1.93 -26.66 -10.32
N THR A 56 -3.16 -27.18 -10.32
CA THR A 56 -3.77 -27.78 -11.50
C THR A 56 -4.40 -26.70 -12.39
N ALA A 57 -4.09 -26.72 -13.69
CA ALA A 57 -4.63 -25.78 -14.69
C ALA A 57 -4.37 -24.28 -14.37
N PRO A 58 -3.10 -23.85 -14.17
CA PRO A 58 -2.77 -22.45 -13.91
C PRO A 58 -3.23 -21.50 -15.03
N VAL A 59 -3.43 -22.02 -16.25
CA VAL A 59 -3.95 -21.27 -17.40
C VAL A 59 -5.29 -20.60 -17.13
N LEU A 60 -6.14 -21.17 -16.26
CA LEU A 60 -7.42 -20.59 -15.87
C LEU A 60 -7.26 -19.20 -15.23
N MET A 61 -6.14 -18.96 -14.53
CA MET A 61 -5.84 -17.67 -13.89
C MET A 61 -5.78 -16.54 -14.91
N TYR A 62 -5.24 -16.77 -16.11
CA TYR A 62 -5.15 -15.73 -17.14
C TYR A 62 -6.51 -15.28 -17.67
N PHE A 63 -7.51 -16.18 -17.70
CA PHE A 63 -8.87 -15.79 -18.06
C PHE A 63 -9.49 -14.88 -16.99
N VAL A 64 -9.27 -15.19 -15.71
CA VAL A 64 -9.72 -14.33 -14.59
C VAL A 64 -8.96 -12.99 -14.61
N PHE A 65 -7.66 -13.01 -14.90
CA PHE A 65 -6.85 -11.80 -15.07
C PHE A 65 -7.38 -10.93 -16.22
N ALA A 66 -7.63 -11.52 -17.40
CA ALA A 66 -8.17 -10.81 -18.55
C ALA A 66 -9.55 -10.21 -18.26
N ALA A 67 -10.42 -10.95 -17.55
CA ALA A 67 -11.72 -10.43 -17.10
C ALA A 67 -11.54 -9.24 -16.15
N MET A 68 -10.64 -9.35 -15.15
CA MET A 68 -10.32 -8.26 -14.24
C MET A 68 -9.81 -7.02 -14.99
N VAL A 69 -8.88 -7.18 -15.93
CA VAL A 69 -8.36 -6.08 -16.76
C VAL A 69 -9.49 -5.44 -17.57
N ALA A 70 -10.36 -6.23 -18.21
CA ALA A 70 -11.50 -5.72 -18.96
C ALA A 70 -12.44 -4.88 -18.08
N VAL A 71 -12.73 -5.34 -16.86
CA VAL A 71 -13.54 -4.59 -15.89
C VAL A 71 -12.86 -3.28 -15.49
N VAL A 72 -11.57 -3.31 -15.16
CA VAL A 72 -10.80 -2.12 -14.76
C VAL A 72 -10.74 -1.10 -15.88
N VAL A 73 -10.40 -1.52 -17.10
CA VAL A 73 -10.33 -0.66 -18.29
C VAL A 73 -11.71 -0.10 -18.62
N GLY A 74 -12.75 -0.94 -18.64
CA GLY A 74 -14.13 -0.51 -18.90
C GLY A 74 -14.60 0.55 -17.91
N ALA A 75 -14.36 0.33 -16.61
CA ALA A 75 -14.68 1.29 -15.55
C ALA A 75 -13.91 2.61 -15.70
N PHE A 76 -12.62 2.54 -16.04
CA PHE A 76 -11.81 3.73 -16.29
C PHE A 76 -12.30 4.52 -17.51
N VAL A 77 -12.64 3.85 -18.61
CA VAL A 77 -13.23 4.47 -19.82
C VAL A 77 -14.56 5.15 -19.48
N MET A 78 -15.40 4.53 -18.66
CA MET A 78 -16.65 5.15 -18.20
C MET A 78 -16.38 6.46 -17.43
N ARG A 79 -15.39 6.47 -16.51
CA ARG A 79 -15.03 7.71 -15.80
C ARG A 79 -14.42 8.77 -16.72
N LEU A 80 -13.58 8.38 -17.67
CA LEU A 80 -13.05 9.29 -18.69
C LEU A 80 -14.17 9.97 -19.49
N ARG A 81 -15.24 9.23 -19.84
CA ARG A 81 -16.41 9.80 -20.52
C ARG A 81 -17.11 10.86 -19.65
N VAL A 82 -17.26 10.59 -18.35
CA VAL A 82 -17.84 11.57 -17.40
C VAL A 82 -16.95 12.82 -17.30
N TRP A 83 -15.63 12.66 -17.14
CA TRP A 83 -14.73 13.82 -17.05
C TRP A 83 -14.75 14.68 -18.31
N ARG A 84 -14.91 14.06 -19.49
CA ARG A 84 -15.03 14.76 -20.78
C ARG A 84 -16.31 15.56 -20.95
N LEU A 85 -17.33 15.37 -20.09
CA LEU A 85 -18.52 16.22 -20.08
C LEU A 85 -18.23 17.63 -19.54
N GLY A 86 -17.16 17.78 -18.75
CA GLY A 86 -16.78 19.04 -18.16
C GLY A 86 -16.13 19.99 -19.16
N LYS A 87 -16.23 21.29 -18.88
CA LYS A 87 -15.59 22.37 -19.65
C LYS A 87 -14.07 22.17 -19.72
N PRO A 88 -13.43 22.58 -20.83
CA PRO A 88 -11.98 22.52 -20.96
C PRO A 88 -11.30 23.37 -19.88
N SER A 89 -10.18 22.88 -19.35
CA SER A 89 -9.37 23.57 -18.36
C SER A 89 -7.90 23.23 -18.58
N SER A 90 -7.04 24.25 -18.56
CA SER A 90 -5.59 24.11 -18.71
C SER A 90 -4.95 23.80 -17.35
N VAL A 91 -4.47 22.56 -17.20
CA VAL A 91 -3.85 22.08 -15.95
C VAL A 91 -2.52 21.35 -16.17
N PHE A 92 -1.99 21.36 -17.40
CA PHE A 92 -0.75 20.67 -17.77
C PHE A 92 0.45 21.61 -17.95
N ASP A 93 0.30 22.88 -17.58
CA ASP A 93 1.38 23.85 -17.52
C ASP A 93 2.41 23.47 -16.43
N ASN A 94 3.65 23.99 -16.52
CA ASN A 94 4.65 23.86 -15.45
C ASN A 94 4.95 22.41 -15.00
N PHE A 95 5.21 21.52 -15.97
CA PHE A 95 5.40 20.07 -15.75
C PHE A 95 6.39 19.72 -14.63
N GLY A 96 7.55 20.38 -14.57
CA GLY A 96 8.58 20.10 -13.57
C GLY A 96 8.09 20.34 -12.13
N ALA A 97 7.40 21.46 -11.89
CA ALA A 97 6.86 21.77 -10.57
C ALA A 97 5.72 20.80 -10.16
N ARG A 98 4.98 20.29 -11.14
CA ARG A 98 3.94 19.27 -10.93
C ARG A 98 4.51 17.89 -10.62
N LEU A 99 5.63 17.53 -11.24
CA LEU A 99 6.37 16.32 -10.89
C LEU A 99 6.86 16.37 -9.44
N THR A 100 7.34 17.54 -9.00
CA THR A 100 7.67 17.77 -7.58
C THR A 100 6.45 17.60 -6.67
N ASN A 101 5.27 18.08 -7.07
CA ASN A 101 4.02 17.86 -6.32
C ASN A 101 3.68 16.36 -6.23
N LEU A 102 3.82 15.60 -7.32
CA LEU A 102 3.60 14.16 -7.33
C LEU A 102 4.52 13.44 -6.35
N ALA A 103 5.82 13.73 -6.39
CA ALA A 103 6.81 13.10 -5.51
C ALA A 103 6.56 13.44 -4.03
N THR A 104 6.33 14.72 -3.72
CA THR A 104 6.21 15.20 -2.33
C THR A 104 4.84 14.96 -1.71
N MET A 105 3.76 14.90 -2.50
CA MET A 105 2.38 14.81 -2.01
C MET A 105 1.66 13.53 -2.41
N GLY A 106 1.98 12.95 -3.57
CA GLY A 106 1.45 11.66 -4.02
C GLY A 106 2.13 10.50 -3.29
N ALA A 107 3.44 10.35 -3.46
CA ALA A 107 4.20 9.27 -2.81
C ALA A 107 4.46 9.54 -1.32
N GLY A 108 4.74 10.79 -0.94
CA GLY A 108 5.09 11.16 0.44
C GLY A 108 3.93 11.24 1.45
N THR A 109 2.69 10.97 1.01
CA THR A 109 1.44 11.04 1.80
C THR A 109 1.33 12.27 2.73
N SER A 110 1.93 13.40 2.34
CA SER A 110 2.13 14.57 3.21
C SER A 110 0.83 15.13 3.81
N ARG A 111 -0.31 14.86 3.18
CA ARG A 111 -1.66 15.26 3.64
C ARG A 111 -2.28 14.36 4.70
N VAL A 112 -1.77 13.15 4.92
CA VAL A 112 -2.25 12.22 5.95
C VAL A 112 -1.57 12.49 7.31
N LYS A 113 -0.43 13.18 7.30
CA LYS A 113 0.42 13.45 8.47
C LYS A 113 -0.24 14.29 9.57
N ASN A 114 -1.33 15.00 9.29
CA ASN A 114 -2.08 15.76 10.30
C ASN A 114 -2.74 14.84 11.35
N ASP A 115 -2.88 13.55 11.07
CA ASP A 115 -3.29 12.54 12.03
C ASP A 115 -2.23 11.44 12.07
N ARG A 116 -1.42 11.42 13.15
CA ARG A 116 -0.26 10.52 13.27
C ARG A 116 -0.65 9.05 13.12
N TYR A 117 -1.74 8.64 13.77
CA TYR A 117 -2.21 7.25 13.68
C TYR A 117 -2.64 6.90 12.25
N ALA A 118 -3.43 7.77 11.61
CA ALA A 118 -3.87 7.53 10.23
C ALA A 118 -2.68 7.51 9.27
N GLY A 119 -1.68 8.36 9.51
CA GLY A 119 -0.45 8.44 8.73
C GLY A 119 0.37 7.15 8.80
N ILE A 120 0.62 6.63 10.01
CA ILE A 120 1.32 5.36 10.21
C ILE A 120 0.52 4.22 9.56
N MET A 121 -0.77 4.11 9.88
CA MET A 121 -1.66 3.08 9.34
C MET A 121 -1.66 3.04 7.81
N HIS A 122 -1.84 4.19 7.13
CA HIS A 122 -1.77 4.24 5.66
C HIS A 122 -0.35 4.00 5.14
N GLY A 123 0.69 4.44 5.85
CA GLY A 123 2.07 4.15 5.48
C GLY A 123 2.34 2.64 5.44
N LEU A 124 1.91 1.90 6.46
CA LEU A 124 2.05 0.44 6.51
C LEU A 124 1.27 -0.24 5.37
N ILE A 125 0.00 0.11 5.18
CA ILE A 125 -0.84 -0.46 4.12
C ILE A 125 -0.27 -0.14 2.73
N TYR A 126 0.12 1.12 2.49
CA TYR A 126 0.62 1.56 1.18
C TYR A 126 1.96 0.91 0.84
N THR A 127 2.91 0.89 1.79
CA THR A 127 4.21 0.21 1.60
C THR A 127 4.01 -1.28 1.33
N SER A 128 3.14 -1.93 2.10
CA SER A 128 2.79 -3.34 1.87
C SER A 128 2.16 -3.57 0.49
N PHE A 129 1.12 -2.81 0.13
CA PHE A 129 0.40 -2.99 -1.12
C PHE A 129 1.31 -2.76 -2.34
N ILE A 130 2.06 -1.65 -2.38
CA ILE A 130 2.98 -1.35 -3.49
C ILE A 130 4.14 -2.33 -3.50
N GLY A 131 4.73 -2.63 -2.35
CA GLY A 131 5.84 -3.57 -2.23
C GLY A 131 5.46 -4.98 -2.69
N LEU A 132 4.32 -5.51 -2.23
CA LEU A 132 3.80 -6.82 -2.65
C LEU A 132 3.41 -6.85 -4.13
N THR A 133 2.90 -5.73 -4.66
CA THR A 133 2.66 -5.60 -6.11
C THR A 133 3.97 -5.72 -6.88
N ILE A 134 5.04 -5.04 -6.44
CA ILE A 134 6.38 -5.14 -7.05
C ILE A 134 6.90 -6.57 -6.94
N VAL A 135 6.80 -7.19 -5.77
CA VAL A 135 7.18 -8.60 -5.53
C VAL A 135 6.45 -9.54 -6.50
N THR A 136 5.15 -9.33 -6.72
CA THR A 136 4.35 -10.14 -7.66
C THR A 136 4.74 -9.90 -9.12
N VAL A 137 5.01 -8.64 -9.49
CA VAL A 137 5.49 -8.29 -10.84
C VAL A 137 6.86 -8.89 -11.11
N LEU A 138 7.80 -8.81 -10.14
CA LEU A 138 9.13 -9.40 -10.26
C LEU A 138 9.06 -10.91 -10.45
N LEU A 139 8.20 -11.62 -9.70
CA LEU A 139 7.95 -13.04 -9.91
C LEU A 139 7.45 -13.35 -11.31
N SER A 140 6.51 -12.54 -11.80
CA SER A 140 5.95 -12.73 -13.13
C SER A 140 7.00 -12.48 -14.22
N LEU A 141 7.84 -11.46 -14.05
CA LEU A 141 8.93 -11.17 -14.99
C LEU A 141 9.97 -12.29 -14.99
N ASP A 142 10.32 -12.82 -13.82
CA ASP A 142 11.26 -13.93 -13.68
C ASP A 142 10.79 -15.19 -14.39
N ASP A 143 9.49 -15.52 -14.31
CA ASP A 143 8.86 -16.68 -14.95
C ASP A 143 8.64 -16.50 -16.47
N TYR A 144 8.17 -15.32 -16.91
CA TYR A 144 7.78 -15.13 -18.33
C TYR A 144 8.90 -14.63 -19.23
N LEU A 145 9.89 -13.89 -18.73
CA LEU A 145 10.94 -13.35 -19.60
C LEU A 145 11.80 -14.45 -20.24
N PRO A 146 12.23 -15.51 -19.54
CA PRO A 146 12.93 -16.64 -20.17
C PRO A 146 12.10 -17.26 -21.30
N LEU A 147 10.80 -17.46 -21.08
CA LEU A 147 9.86 -17.96 -22.08
C LEU A 147 9.73 -17.03 -23.31
N ILE A 148 9.68 -15.71 -23.10
CA ILE A 148 9.56 -14.71 -24.17
C ILE A 148 10.85 -14.63 -24.99
N PHE A 149 12.01 -14.73 -24.35
CA PHE A 149 13.32 -14.64 -24.99
C PHE A 149 13.87 -16.01 -25.45
N MET A 150 13.08 -17.08 -25.32
CA MET A 150 13.46 -18.45 -25.72
C MET A 150 14.76 -18.91 -25.05
N MET A 151 14.91 -18.61 -23.75
CA MET A 151 16.03 -19.07 -22.93
C MET A 151 15.72 -20.46 -22.37
N ASP A 152 16.76 -21.27 -22.14
CA ASP A 152 16.62 -22.62 -21.57
C ASP A 152 16.50 -22.63 -20.03
N ASP A 153 16.72 -21.48 -19.39
CA ASP A 153 16.68 -21.32 -17.93
C ASP A 153 15.23 -21.24 -17.40
N GLU A 154 14.94 -21.92 -16.28
CA GLU A 154 13.62 -21.84 -15.62
C GLU A 154 13.40 -20.49 -14.91
N HIS A 155 14.47 -19.82 -14.47
CA HIS A 155 14.42 -18.53 -13.77
C HIS A 155 15.42 -17.54 -14.37
N LEU A 156 15.08 -16.25 -14.34
CA LEU A 156 15.95 -15.19 -14.87
C LEU A 156 16.91 -14.63 -13.81
N PHE A 157 16.44 -14.45 -12.58
CA PHE A 157 17.22 -13.84 -11.49
C PHE A 157 16.77 -14.25 -10.08
N LEU A 158 15.62 -14.90 -9.89
CA LEU A 158 15.15 -15.35 -8.57
C LEU A 158 15.71 -16.72 -8.18
N GLU A 159 17.03 -16.79 -8.09
CA GLU A 159 17.75 -17.99 -7.62
C GLU A 159 18.69 -17.66 -6.46
N GLY A 160 18.98 -18.69 -5.68
CA GLY A 160 19.88 -18.68 -4.54
C GLY A 160 19.62 -17.56 -3.53
N PRO A 161 20.66 -16.80 -3.13
CA PRO A 161 20.50 -15.70 -2.16
C PRO A 161 19.52 -14.60 -2.60
N VAL A 162 19.32 -14.39 -3.92
CA VAL A 162 18.38 -13.38 -4.42
C VAL A 162 16.95 -13.82 -4.15
N TYR A 163 16.63 -15.09 -4.39
CA TYR A 163 15.35 -15.69 -4.05
C TYR A 163 15.04 -15.56 -2.55
N LEU A 164 16.02 -15.84 -1.69
CA LEU A 164 15.85 -15.75 -0.24
C LEU A 164 15.59 -14.31 0.24
N GLY A 165 16.34 -13.34 -0.29
CA GLY A 165 16.09 -11.92 -0.02
C GLY A 165 14.72 -11.46 -0.52
N TYR A 166 14.30 -11.95 -1.69
CA TYR A 166 12.98 -11.71 -2.27
C TYR A 166 11.86 -12.29 -1.39
N SER A 167 12.01 -13.54 -0.93
CA SER A 167 11.07 -14.21 -0.02
C SER A 167 10.91 -13.42 1.28
N LEU A 168 12.02 -12.99 1.87
CA LEU A 168 12.02 -12.22 3.12
C LEU A 168 11.36 -10.86 2.93
N ALA A 169 11.66 -10.17 1.84
CA ALA A 169 11.03 -8.89 1.52
C ALA A 169 9.51 -9.05 1.37
N GLY A 170 9.04 -10.04 0.60
CA GLY A 170 7.62 -10.32 0.40
C GLY A 170 6.90 -10.61 1.72
N ASP A 171 7.48 -11.49 2.54
CA ASP A 171 6.89 -11.91 3.81
C ASP A 171 6.81 -10.75 4.82
N LEU A 172 7.89 -9.98 5.00
CA LEU A 172 7.91 -8.81 5.87
C LEU A 172 6.93 -7.73 5.41
N LEU A 173 6.81 -7.49 4.11
CA LEU A 173 5.83 -6.56 3.54
C LEU A 173 4.39 -7.03 3.81
N GLY A 174 4.14 -8.34 3.77
CA GLY A 174 2.86 -8.92 4.18
C GLY A 174 2.54 -8.66 5.65
N ILE A 175 3.52 -8.84 6.56
CA ILE A 175 3.35 -8.65 8.01
C ILE A 175 3.05 -7.17 8.30
N ILE A 176 3.82 -6.27 7.71
CA ILE A 176 3.60 -4.83 7.76
C ILE A 176 2.18 -4.49 7.30
N GLY A 177 1.72 -5.10 6.21
CA GLY A 177 0.37 -4.95 5.68
C GLY A 177 -0.71 -5.38 6.68
N LEU A 178 -0.57 -6.57 7.27
CA LEU A 178 -1.53 -7.10 8.24
C LEU A 178 -1.62 -6.21 9.49
N VAL A 179 -0.49 -5.68 9.98
CA VAL A 179 -0.48 -4.71 11.07
C VAL A 179 -1.24 -3.43 10.67
N GLY A 180 -0.97 -2.90 9.48
CA GLY A 180 -1.67 -1.73 8.94
C GLY A 180 -3.18 -1.95 8.79
N VAL A 181 -3.60 -3.11 8.30
CA VAL A 181 -5.01 -3.51 8.20
C VAL A 181 -5.64 -3.68 9.58
N GLY A 182 -4.94 -4.28 10.54
CA GLY A 182 -5.38 -4.39 11.94
C GLY A 182 -5.62 -3.02 12.57
N MET A 183 -4.72 -2.06 12.35
CA MET A 183 -4.93 -0.66 12.75
C MET A 183 -6.15 -0.04 12.07
N ALA A 184 -6.39 -0.35 10.79
CA ALA A 184 -7.56 0.14 10.06
C ALA A 184 -8.88 -0.43 10.59
N VAL A 185 -8.89 -1.72 10.97
CA VAL A 185 -10.02 -2.37 11.64
C VAL A 185 -10.28 -1.73 12.99
N TRP A 186 -9.25 -1.59 13.84
CA TRP A 186 -9.35 -0.97 15.17
C TRP A 186 -9.96 0.43 15.10
N ARG A 187 -9.37 1.30 14.27
CA ARG A 187 -9.84 2.68 14.10
C ARG A 187 -11.24 2.80 13.51
N ARG A 188 -11.70 1.79 12.76
CA ARG A 188 -13.00 1.81 12.09
C ARG A 188 -14.12 1.29 12.98
N TYR A 189 -13.87 0.21 13.70
CA TYR A 189 -14.89 -0.53 14.44
C TYR A 189 -14.80 -0.38 15.95
N VAL A 190 -13.61 -0.08 16.50
CA VAL A 190 -13.41 0.09 17.95
C VAL A 190 -13.39 1.56 18.35
N GLU A 191 -12.59 2.40 17.66
CA GLU A 191 -12.48 3.85 17.95
C GLU A 191 -12.86 4.74 16.76
N PRO A 192 -14.12 4.69 16.30
CA PRO A 192 -14.53 5.51 15.17
C PRO A 192 -14.51 7.00 15.52
N LYS A 193 -13.81 7.79 14.68
CA LYS A 193 -13.79 9.25 14.82
C LYS A 193 -15.08 9.85 14.25
N GLY A 194 -15.68 10.81 14.96
CA GLY A 194 -16.97 11.44 14.58
C GLY A 194 -17.02 11.91 13.12
N LYS A 195 -15.94 12.52 12.62
CA LYS A 195 -15.82 12.95 11.20
C LYS A 195 -15.99 11.86 10.15
N MET A 196 -15.76 10.59 10.52
CA MET A 196 -15.87 9.43 9.64
C MET A 196 -17.24 8.75 9.74
N THR A 197 -18.09 9.18 10.69
CA THR A 197 -19.40 8.54 10.95
C THR A 197 -20.54 9.10 10.10
N TRP A 198 -20.31 10.24 9.45
CA TRP A 198 -21.36 11.03 8.82
C TRP A 198 -21.86 10.49 7.46
N ASP A 199 -20.95 10.01 6.60
CA ASP A 199 -21.29 9.27 5.37
C ASP A 199 -20.70 7.85 5.47
N ARG A 200 -21.26 7.08 6.41
CA ARG A 200 -20.86 5.68 6.60
C ARG A 200 -21.51 4.83 5.53
N ARG A 201 -20.69 4.25 4.66
CA ARG A 201 -21.05 3.13 3.79
C ARG A 201 -20.41 1.86 4.36
N PRO A 202 -20.99 1.27 5.43
CA PRO A 202 -20.33 0.21 6.19
C PRO A 202 -20.02 -1.01 5.32
N ALA A 203 -20.88 -1.31 4.34
CA ALA A 203 -20.64 -2.39 3.39
C ALA A 203 -19.37 -2.16 2.54
N GLU A 204 -19.25 -0.99 1.89
CA GLU A 204 -18.07 -0.66 1.06
C GLU A 204 -16.78 -0.71 1.88
N ASP A 205 -16.83 -0.15 3.09
CA ASP A 205 -15.69 -0.14 4.00
C ASP A 205 -15.29 -1.55 4.45
N ALA A 206 -16.27 -2.39 4.78
CA ALA A 206 -16.07 -3.78 5.18
C ALA A 206 -15.51 -4.62 4.02
N TRP A 207 -16.02 -4.44 2.80
CA TRP A 207 -15.50 -5.14 1.62
C TRP A 207 -14.03 -4.79 1.35
N ILE A 208 -13.65 -3.52 1.38
CA ILE A 208 -12.25 -3.12 1.10
C ILE A 208 -11.31 -3.64 2.18
N VAL A 209 -11.61 -3.40 3.46
CA VAL A 209 -10.73 -3.81 4.56
C VAL A 209 -10.70 -5.33 4.71
N GLY A 210 -11.85 -5.99 4.52
CA GLY A 210 -11.99 -7.44 4.56
C GLY A 210 -11.24 -8.12 3.42
N LEU A 211 -11.32 -7.61 2.18
CA LEU A 211 -10.54 -8.16 1.06
C LEU A 211 -9.04 -7.91 1.21
N LEU A 212 -8.62 -6.74 1.70
CA LEU A 212 -7.20 -6.50 2.04
C LEU A 212 -6.70 -7.52 3.08
N ALA A 213 -7.48 -7.75 4.14
CA ALA A 213 -7.16 -8.75 5.15
C ALA A 213 -7.12 -10.16 4.56
N LEU A 214 -8.12 -10.53 3.75
CA LEU A 214 -8.23 -11.82 3.10
C LEU A 214 -7.02 -12.09 2.21
N VAL A 215 -6.66 -11.15 1.33
CA VAL A 215 -5.54 -11.33 0.39
C VAL A 215 -4.21 -11.44 1.14
N LEU A 216 -3.95 -10.56 2.10
CA LEU A 216 -2.72 -10.63 2.89
C LEU A 216 -2.62 -11.93 3.69
N PHE A 217 -3.69 -12.31 4.38
CA PHE A 217 -3.72 -13.52 5.20
C PHE A 217 -3.66 -14.80 4.36
N SER A 218 -4.44 -14.88 3.28
CA SER A 218 -4.38 -16.01 2.34
C SER A 218 -3.01 -16.13 1.66
N GLY A 219 -2.26 -15.04 1.51
CA GLY A 219 -0.89 -15.07 1.02
C GLY A 219 0.04 -15.86 1.96
N PHE A 220 -0.03 -15.58 3.26
CA PHE A 220 0.71 -16.36 4.28
C PHE A 220 0.26 -17.81 4.35
N LEU A 221 -1.04 -18.08 4.17
CA LEU A 221 -1.53 -19.45 4.13
C LEU A 221 -0.99 -20.19 2.91
N THR A 222 -1.08 -19.59 1.73
CA THR A 222 -0.57 -20.16 0.48
C THR A 222 0.93 -20.42 0.59
N GLU A 223 1.71 -19.43 1.04
CA GLU A 223 3.15 -19.58 1.21
C GLU A 223 3.49 -20.62 2.28
N GLY A 224 2.83 -20.60 3.44
CA GLY A 224 3.11 -21.54 4.52
C GLY A 224 2.83 -23.00 4.14
N PHE A 225 1.73 -23.29 3.45
CA PHE A 225 1.45 -24.65 2.97
C PHE A 225 2.43 -25.08 1.87
N ARG A 226 2.88 -24.15 1.01
CA ARG A 226 3.94 -24.41 0.03
C ARG A 226 5.25 -24.76 0.73
N LEU A 227 5.71 -23.91 1.65
CA LEU A 227 6.95 -24.09 2.41
C LEU A 227 6.98 -25.41 3.17
N GLU A 228 5.87 -25.78 3.83
CA GLU A 228 5.78 -27.04 4.58
C GLU A 228 6.03 -28.24 3.66
N ALA A 229 5.33 -28.27 2.53
CA ALA A 229 5.34 -29.43 1.66
C ALA A 229 6.55 -29.48 0.71
N SER A 230 7.03 -28.35 0.20
CA SER A 230 8.14 -28.30 -0.77
C SER A 230 9.52 -28.09 -0.14
N GLU A 231 9.63 -27.31 0.94
CA GLU A 231 10.92 -26.94 1.53
C GLU A 231 11.22 -27.74 2.80
N ILE A 232 10.32 -27.74 3.79
CA ILE A 232 10.54 -28.43 5.07
C ILE A 232 10.56 -29.95 4.86
N ARG A 233 9.49 -30.53 4.28
CA ARG A 233 9.45 -31.96 3.96
C ARG A 233 10.40 -32.34 2.82
N GLY A 234 10.76 -31.37 1.97
CA GLY A 234 11.75 -31.54 0.90
C GLY A 234 13.20 -31.58 1.36
N GLY A 235 13.48 -31.32 2.65
CA GLY A 235 14.84 -31.36 3.22
C GLY A 235 15.59 -30.03 3.18
N ASN A 236 14.95 -28.96 2.70
CA ASN A 236 15.51 -27.61 2.55
C ASN A 236 14.94 -26.63 3.59
N GLU A 237 14.82 -27.06 4.84
CA GLU A 237 14.21 -26.25 5.91
C GLU A 237 14.88 -24.88 6.12
N SER A 238 16.19 -24.77 5.83
CA SER A 238 16.92 -23.49 5.95
C SER A 238 16.34 -22.38 5.07
N TRP A 239 15.75 -22.71 3.92
CA TRP A 239 15.16 -21.72 3.01
C TRP A 239 13.90 -21.12 3.61
N SER A 240 13.11 -21.93 4.31
CA SER A 240 11.83 -21.52 4.88
C SER A 240 11.94 -20.43 5.95
N TYR A 241 13.10 -20.28 6.59
CA TYR A 241 13.34 -19.22 7.58
C TYR A 241 13.33 -17.80 6.99
N TRP A 242 13.52 -17.69 5.67
CA TRP A 242 13.44 -16.43 4.93
C TRP A 242 12.00 -16.04 4.59
N SER A 243 10.99 -16.74 5.12
CA SER A 243 9.59 -16.29 5.12
C SER A 243 9.05 -16.47 6.54
N PRO A 244 9.31 -15.55 7.49
CA PRO A 244 8.97 -15.78 8.89
C PRO A 244 7.46 -15.98 9.14
N GLY A 245 6.59 -15.25 8.45
CA GLY A 245 5.14 -15.40 8.52
C GLY A 245 4.67 -16.71 7.90
N GLY A 246 5.15 -17.04 6.69
CA GLY A 246 4.89 -18.32 6.05
C GLY A 246 5.41 -19.51 6.86
N TRP A 247 6.60 -19.38 7.46
CA TRP A 247 7.22 -20.39 8.32
C TRP A 247 6.38 -20.70 9.56
N VAL A 248 5.81 -19.68 10.21
CA VAL A 248 4.87 -19.90 11.33
C VAL A 248 3.68 -20.73 10.88
N VAL A 249 3.08 -20.39 9.74
CA VAL A 249 1.97 -21.18 9.17
C VAL A 249 2.43 -22.60 8.84
N ALA A 250 3.59 -22.77 8.22
CA ALA A 250 4.16 -24.06 7.86
C ALA A 250 4.30 -24.96 9.10
N LYS A 251 4.91 -24.46 10.18
CA LYS A 251 5.09 -25.19 11.44
C LYS A 251 3.77 -25.55 12.12
N LEU A 252 2.81 -24.63 12.13
CA LEU A 252 1.47 -24.90 12.66
C LEU A 252 0.75 -25.99 11.85
N SER A 253 0.90 -25.97 10.52
CA SER A 253 0.28 -26.96 9.64
C SER A 253 0.92 -28.35 9.75
N ALA A 254 2.25 -28.41 9.93
CA ALA A 254 3.01 -29.65 10.10
C ALA A 254 2.58 -30.46 11.34
N ALA A 255 2.11 -29.78 12.39
CA ALA A 255 1.65 -30.40 13.62
C ALA A 255 0.24 -31.02 13.53
N GLY A 256 -0.57 -30.61 12.55
CA GLY A 256 -1.99 -30.93 12.48
C GLY A 256 -2.46 -31.68 11.23
N PHE A 257 -1.69 -31.66 10.14
CA PHE A 257 -2.14 -32.17 8.84
C PHE A 257 -1.15 -33.14 8.20
N GLY A 258 -1.68 -34.14 7.50
CA GLY A 258 -0.89 -35.00 6.61
C GLY A 258 -0.55 -34.30 5.29
N THR A 259 0.50 -34.77 4.61
CA THR A 259 1.00 -34.15 3.36
C THR A 259 -0.08 -34.00 2.29
N GLY A 260 -0.95 -35.00 2.11
CA GLY A 260 -2.06 -34.91 1.14
C GLY A 260 -3.00 -33.73 1.44
N THR A 261 -3.38 -33.56 2.71
CA THR A 261 -4.23 -32.44 3.15
C THR A 261 -3.55 -31.10 2.91
N ILE A 262 -2.25 -30.99 3.18
CA ILE A 262 -1.48 -29.75 2.96
C ILE A 262 -1.46 -29.37 1.48
N LEU A 263 -1.27 -30.34 0.59
CA LEU A 263 -1.32 -30.12 -0.86
C LEU A 263 -2.70 -29.66 -1.34
N ASP A 264 -3.78 -30.23 -0.81
CA ASP A 264 -5.15 -29.85 -1.20
C ASP A 264 -5.52 -28.46 -0.67
N VAL A 265 -5.20 -28.18 0.60
CA VAL A 265 -5.44 -26.88 1.23
C VAL A 265 -4.63 -25.78 0.55
N HIS A 266 -3.38 -26.05 0.16
CA HIS A 266 -2.57 -25.14 -0.65
C HIS A 266 -3.29 -24.72 -1.93
N ARG A 267 -3.83 -25.67 -2.72
CA ARG A 267 -4.55 -25.38 -3.97
C ARG A 267 -5.76 -24.48 -3.75
N VAL A 268 -6.52 -24.74 -2.68
CA VAL A 268 -7.70 -23.94 -2.34
C VAL A 268 -7.30 -22.52 -1.96
N PHE A 269 -6.33 -22.34 -1.07
CA PHE A 269 -5.90 -21.00 -0.66
C PHE A 269 -5.21 -20.23 -1.76
N TRP A 270 -4.49 -20.89 -2.66
CA TRP A 270 -3.94 -20.26 -3.85
C TRP A 270 -5.04 -19.64 -4.71
N TRP A 271 -6.13 -20.36 -4.98
CA TRP A 271 -7.27 -19.82 -5.74
C TRP A 271 -8.01 -18.72 -4.99
N ILE A 272 -8.22 -18.87 -3.67
CA ILE A 272 -8.80 -17.81 -2.84
C ILE A 272 -7.94 -16.54 -2.91
N HIS A 273 -6.62 -16.67 -2.84
CA HIS A 273 -5.68 -15.57 -2.90
C HIS A 273 -5.72 -14.89 -4.28
N VAL A 274 -5.57 -15.65 -5.36
CA VAL A 274 -5.55 -15.13 -6.73
C VAL A 274 -6.86 -14.45 -7.10
N VAL A 275 -8.00 -15.12 -6.88
CA VAL A 275 -9.32 -14.54 -7.17
C VAL A 275 -9.59 -13.35 -6.26
N GLY A 276 -9.27 -13.46 -4.96
CA GLY A 276 -9.41 -12.37 -4.00
C GLY A 276 -8.59 -11.12 -4.39
N ALA A 277 -7.35 -11.31 -4.86
CA ALA A 277 -6.48 -10.25 -5.31
C ALA A 277 -7.05 -9.57 -6.56
N PHE A 278 -7.52 -10.35 -7.55
CA PHE A 278 -8.14 -9.79 -8.76
C PHE A 278 -9.46 -9.07 -8.47
N VAL A 279 -10.28 -9.59 -7.55
CA VAL A 279 -11.48 -8.90 -7.10
C VAL A 279 -11.14 -7.58 -6.38
N LEU A 280 -10.12 -7.58 -5.51
CA LEU A 280 -9.65 -6.35 -4.85
C LEU A 280 -9.18 -5.31 -5.87
N LEU A 281 -8.40 -5.72 -6.88
CA LEU A 281 -7.94 -4.85 -7.96
C LEU A 281 -9.10 -4.34 -8.83
N ALA A 282 -10.09 -5.17 -9.14
CA ALA A 282 -11.29 -4.75 -9.88
C ALA A 282 -12.13 -3.74 -9.07
N LEU A 283 -12.33 -3.98 -7.78
CA LEU A 283 -13.07 -3.09 -6.89
C LEU A 283 -12.38 -1.74 -6.68
N MET A 284 -11.09 -1.65 -6.95
CA MET A 284 -10.37 -0.37 -7.02
C MET A 284 -11.06 0.59 -7.97
N SER A 285 -11.62 0.13 -9.09
CA SER A 285 -12.26 1.01 -10.08
C SER A 285 -13.63 1.54 -9.68
N PHE A 286 -14.30 0.90 -8.70
CA PHE A 286 -15.68 1.23 -8.32
C PHE A 286 -15.79 1.88 -6.95
N THR A 287 -14.86 1.62 -6.06
CA THR A 287 -14.94 2.09 -4.67
C THR A 287 -14.05 3.31 -4.41
N LYS A 288 -14.06 3.82 -3.18
CA LYS A 288 -13.08 4.80 -2.69
C LYS A 288 -11.63 4.33 -2.80
N PHE A 289 -11.38 3.03 -3.00
CA PHE A 289 -10.03 2.49 -3.15
C PHE A 289 -9.31 3.00 -4.42
N ARG A 290 -10.05 3.53 -5.42
CA ARG A 290 -9.49 4.26 -6.59
C ARG A 290 -8.49 5.36 -6.25
N HIS A 291 -8.55 5.90 -5.04
CA HIS A 291 -7.65 6.96 -4.60
C HIS A 291 -6.16 6.57 -4.65
N ILE A 292 -5.82 5.28 -4.61
CA ILE A 292 -4.43 4.85 -4.75
C ILE A 292 -3.85 5.26 -6.12
N LEU A 293 -4.69 5.33 -7.16
CA LEU A 293 -4.32 5.84 -8.48
C LEU A 293 -4.64 7.33 -8.63
N LEU A 294 -5.86 7.73 -8.24
CA LEU A 294 -6.34 9.08 -8.53
C LEU A 294 -5.74 10.15 -7.61
N ALA A 295 -5.36 9.82 -6.37
CA ALA A 295 -4.76 10.81 -5.47
C ALA A 295 -3.34 11.23 -5.89
N PRO A 296 -2.43 10.31 -6.28
CA PRO A 296 -1.16 10.69 -6.90
C PRO A 296 -1.36 11.47 -8.20
N ALA A 297 -2.26 11.02 -9.09
CA ALA A 297 -2.58 11.76 -10.31
C ALA A 297 -3.10 13.18 -9.99
N ASN A 298 -3.92 13.35 -8.95
CA ASN A 298 -4.36 14.66 -8.50
C ASN A 298 -3.23 15.51 -7.90
N ALA A 299 -2.29 14.87 -7.19
CA ALA A 299 -1.10 15.57 -6.69
C ALA A 299 -0.30 16.18 -7.85
N PHE A 300 -0.12 15.43 -8.94
CA PHE A 300 0.49 15.95 -10.16
C PHE A 300 -0.34 17.10 -10.79
N LEU A 301 -1.65 16.91 -10.94
CA LEU A 301 -2.55 17.92 -11.52
C LEU A 301 -2.82 19.11 -10.59
N ARG A 302 -2.26 19.14 -9.38
CA ARG A 302 -2.33 20.28 -8.48
C ARG A 302 -1.54 21.46 -9.04
N ARG A 303 -2.17 22.64 -9.08
CA ARG A 303 -1.52 23.91 -9.46
C ARG A 303 -0.22 24.13 -8.65
N PRO A 304 0.91 24.39 -9.32
CA PRO A 304 2.13 24.86 -8.68
C PRO A 304 1.98 26.34 -8.31
N GLY A 305 1.91 26.66 -7.02
CA GLY A 305 1.78 28.05 -6.55
C GLY A 305 0.87 28.22 -5.33
N SER A 306 0.58 29.49 -4.99
CA SER A 306 -0.32 29.83 -3.89
C SER A 306 -1.76 29.34 -4.18
N PRO A 307 -2.54 29.01 -3.13
CA PRO A 307 -3.97 28.78 -3.29
C PRO A 307 -4.59 30.00 -3.96
N ALA A 308 -5.19 29.81 -5.13
CA ALA A 308 -5.93 30.88 -5.76
C ALA A 308 -7.24 31.11 -5.00
N TYR A 309 -7.68 32.37 -4.96
CA TYR A 309 -9.07 32.66 -4.64
C TYR A 309 -9.99 31.94 -5.64
N LEU A 310 -11.20 31.60 -5.19
CA LEU A 310 -12.24 31.16 -6.11
C LEU A 310 -12.37 32.21 -7.21
N ALA A 311 -12.42 31.77 -8.47
CA ALA A 311 -12.61 32.69 -9.57
C ALA A 311 -13.91 33.50 -9.31
N PRO A 312 -13.87 34.83 -9.39
CA PRO A 312 -15.07 35.64 -9.19
C PRO A 312 -16.13 35.19 -10.20
N MET A 313 -17.38 35.11 -9.75
CA MET A 313 -18.49 34.65 -10.59
C MET A 313 -18.81 35.61 -11.76
N GLY A 314 -18.13 36.75 -11.84
CA GLY A 314 -18.37 37.79 -12.84
C GLY A 314 -19.37 38.82 -12.33
N ASP A 315 -20.03 39.49 -13.28
CA ASP A 315 -21.09 40.47 -13.03
C ASP A 315 -22.42 39.73 -12.79
N PHE A 316 -22.90 39.74 -11.55
CA PHE A 316 -24.07 38.96 -11.11
C PHE A 316 -25.36 39.48 -11.74
N GLU A 317 -25.54 40.81 -11.77
CA GLU A 317 -26.69 41.47 -12.37
C GLU A 317 -26.83 41.07 -13.83
N LYS A 318 -25.72 41.13 -14.59
CA LYS A 318 -25.73 40.73 -16.00
C LYS A 318 -26.03 39.25 -16.21
N LEU A 319 -25.55 38.37 -15.32
CA LEU A 319 -25.86 36.94 -15.36
C LEU A 319 -27.35 36.67 -15.11
N MET A 320 -27.95 37.38 -14.15
CA MET A 320 -29.37 37.26 -13.84
C MET A 320 -30.26 37.80 -14.97
N GLU A 321 -29.92 38.97 -15.53
CA GLU A 321 -30.66 39.58 -16.64
C GLU A 321 -30.61 38.74 -17.92
N SER A 322 -29.49 38.07 -18.17
CA SER A 322 -29.34 37.15 -19.31
C SER A 322 -29.97 35.77 -19.09
N GLY A 323 -30.56 35.52 -17.92
CA GLY A 323 -31.14 34.23 -17.56
C GLY A 323 -30.13 33.10 -17.41
N GLN A 324 -28.85 33.41 -17.22
CA GLN A 324 -27.81 32.40 -16.98
C GLN A 324 -27.89 31.90 -15.54
N SER A 325 -27.54 30.63 -15.32
CA SER A 325 -27.55 30.03 -13.99
C SER A 325 -26.43 30.61 -13.11
N LEU A 326 -26.77 30.94 -11.87
CA LEU A 326 -25.78 31.27 -10.84
C LEU A 326 -25.12 29.98 -10.33
N GLY A 327 -23.84 29.81 -10.62
CA GLY A 327 -23.07 28.64 -10.19
C GLY A 327 -23.22 27.43 -11.13
N ALA A 328 -23.19 26.22 -10.56
CA ALA A 328 -23.26 24.96 -11.30
C ALA A 328 -24.54 24.21 -10.95
N GLY A 329 -25.40 23.98 -11.95
CA GLY A 329 -26.66 23.23 -11.80
C GLY A 329 -26.62 21.85 -12.46
N LYS A 330 -25.68 21.61 -13.39
CA LYS A 330 -25.46 20.33 -14.08
C LYS A 330 -23.97 19.98 -14.17
N LEU A 331 -23.68 18.70 -14.41
CA LEU A 331 -22.31 18.17 -14.54
C LEU A 331 -21.46 18.93 -15.57
N GLN A 332 -22.06 19.37 -16.67
CA GLN A 332 -21.39 20.10 -17.75
C GLN A 332 -20.99 21.53 -17.36
N ASP A 333 -21.49 22.04 -16.23
CA ASP A 333 -21.10 23.38 -15.77
C ASP A 333 -19.72 23.37 -15.12
N PHE A 334 -19.28 22.21 -14.62
CA PHE A 334 -17.95 21.99 -14.05
C PHE A 334 -16.89 21.82 -15.13
N THR A 335 -15.64 22.09 -14.79
CA THR A 335 -14.48 21.70 -15.63
C THR A 335 -14.19 20.21 -15.50
N TRP A 336 -13.54 19.63 -16.50
CA TRP A 336 -13.12 18.22 -16.44
C TRP A 336 -12.26 17.94 -15.18
N LYS A 337 -11.45 18.92 -14.76
CA LYS A 337 -10.60 18.81 -13.57
C LYS A 337 -11.41 18.76 -12.28
N GLN A 338 -12.48 19.54 -12.19
CA GLN A 338 -13.39 19.50 -11.03
C GLN A 338 -14.14 18.17 -10.94
N LEU A 339 -14.58 17.62 -12.09
CA LEU A 339 -15.19 16.29 -12.14
C LEU A 339 -14.19 15.19 -11.73
N PHE A 340 -12.94 15.29 -12.17
CA PHE A 340 -11.86 14.41 -11.73
C PHE A 340 -11.58 14.57 -10.22
N ASP A 341 -11.57 15.79 -9.69
CA ASP A 341 -11.37 16.04 -8.25
C ASP A 341 -12.47 15.44 -7.39
N ALA A 342 -13.71 15.43 -7.88
CA ALA A 342 -14.80 14.76 -7.20
C ALA A 342 -14.43 13.29 -6.98
N ASP A 343 -14.00 12.56 -8.02
CA ASP A 343 -13.59 11.16 -7.94
C ASP A 343 -12.47 10.86 -6.94
N VAL A 344 -11.56 11.80 -6.73
CA VAL A 344 -10.44 11.68 -5.78
C VAL A 344 -10.92 11.71 -4.33
N CYS A 345 -12.14 12.17 -4.06
CA CYS A 345 -12.66 12.26 -2.70
C CYS A 345 -12.78 10.88 -2.03
N VAL A 346 -12.09 10.71 -0.90
CA VAL A 346 -12.05 9.47 -0.10
C VAL A 346 -12.97 9.46 1.11
N ARG A 347 -13.91 10.42 1.20
CA ARG A 347 -14.79 10.62 2.37
C ARG A 347 -14.02 10.82 3.69
N CYS A 348 -12.96 11.64 3.65
CA CYS A 348 -12.12 11.89 4.81
C CYS A 348 -12.74 12.83 5.87
N GLY A 349 -13.85 13.50 5.57
CA GLY A 349 -14.55 14.41 6.48
C GLY A 349 -13.88 15.78 6.70
N ARG A 350 -12.62 15.99 6.25
CA ARG A 350 -11.88 17.25 6.52
C ARG A 350 -12.58 18.51 6.01
N CYS A 351 -13.22 18.43 4.84
CA CYS A 351 -13.96 19.57 4.29
C CYS A 351 -15.23 19.87 5.09
N THR A 352 -15.86 18.86 5.68
CA THR A 352 -17.01 19.02 6.58
C THR A 352 -16.56 19.61 7.92
N GLU A 353 -15.47 19.12 8.51
CA GLU A 353 -14.92 19.66 9.76
C GLU A 353 -14.53 21.15 9.66
N ALA A 354 -14.01 21.56 8.50
CA ALA A 354 -13.61 22.94 8.26
C ALA A 354 -14.79 23.86 7.88
N CYS A 355 -15.99 23.33 7.64
CA CYS A 355 -17.13 24.09 7.13
C CYS A 355 -17.78 24.92 8.25
N PRO A 356 -17.84 26.26 8.15
CA PRO A 356 -18.48 27.09 9.18
C PRO A 356 -19.98 26.81 9.33
N ALA A 357 -20.69 26.57 8.22
CA ALA A 357 -22.13 26.27 8.25
C ALA A 357 -22.40 24.95 8.99
N TRP A 358 -21.62 23.91 8.69
CA TRP A 358 -21.68 22.64 9.42
C TRP A 358 -21.43 22.84 10.92
N ASN A 359 -20.37 23.57 11.27
CA ASN A 359 -20.01 23.84 12.67
C ASN A 359 -21.06 24.70 13.39
N ALA A 360 -21.86 25.48 12.66
CA ALA A 360 -23.01 26.21 13.17
C ALA A 360 -24.30 25.37 13.27
N GLY A 361 -24.23 24.05 13.02
CA GLY A 361 -25.36 23.13 13.12
C GLY A 361 -26.28 23.12 11.90
N GLN A 362 -25.90 23.79 10.80
CA GLN A 362 -26.68 23.74 9.56
C GLN A 362 -26.51 22.37 8.88
N PRO A 363 -27.55 21.87 8.17
CA PRO A 363 -27.51 20.57 7.50
C PRO A 363 -26.70 20.61 6.19
N LEU A 364 -25.56 21.30 6.16
CA LEU A 364 -24.71 21.48 4.99
C LEU A 364 -23.34 20.84 5.22
N SER A 365 -22.98 19.87 4.38
CA SER A 365 -21.67 19.23 4.42
C SER A 365 -21.09 19.20 3.00
N PRO A 366 -19.97 19.91 2.76
CA PRO A 366 -19.31 19.91 1.46
C PRO A 366 -18.93 18.52 0.97
N MET A 367 -18.67 17.58 1.88
CA MET A 367 -18.34 16.21 1.51
C MET A 367 -19.47 15.50 0.76
N THR A 368 -20.73 15.64 1.18
CA THR A 368 -21.86 14.99 0.46
C THR A 368 -22.06 15.59 -0.89
N ILE A 369 -21.99 16.92 -1.01
CA ILE A 369 -22.08 17.56 -2.32
C ILE A 369 -21.08 16.93 -3.30
N ILE A 370 -19.84 16.70 -2.85
CA ILE A 370 -18.81 16.06 -3.68
C ILE A 370 -19.08 14.57 -3.93
N GLN A 371 -19.72 13.85 -2.99
CA GLN A 371 -20.08 12.44 -3.19
C GLN A 371 -21.27 12.27 -4.14
N ASP A 372 -22.25 13.17 -4.10
CA ASP A 372 -23.44 13.13 -4.95
C ASP A 372 -23.12 13.48 -6.41
N LEU A 373 -21.96 14.11 -6.66
CA LEU A 373 -21.44 14.34 -8.02
C LEU A 373 -20.81 13.10 -8.68
N LYS A 374 -20.57 12.02 -7.93
CA LYS A 374 -19.88 10.81 -8.44
C LYS A 374 -20.82 9.82 -9.07
#